data_AF-Q0DJ04-F1
#
_entry.id   AF-Q0DJ04-F1
#
_cell.length_a   1.000
_cell.length_b   1.000
_cell.length_c   1.000
_cell.angle_alpha   90.00
_cell.angle_beta   90.00
_cell.angle_gamma   90.00
#
_symmetry.space_group_name_H-M   'P 1'
#
loop_
_entity.id
_entity.type
_entity.pdbx_description
1 polymer ?
#
loop_
_entity_poly.entity_id
_entity_poly.type
_entity_poly.pdbx_seq_one_letter_code
_entity_poly.pdbx_strand_id
1 'polypeptide(L)'
;SPLGAIVFFISFQAGATITWDLVVGGWELEYGAEYVPAAEDSYTLCVERTRKVPAAADEPVHNAFTAREAGKMVLSIDNSGSRKRKVAAYRYFVRKPSA
;
A
#
# COMPACT_ATOMS: atom_id res chain seq x y z
N SER A 1 3.03 -3.84 16.89
CA SER A 1 4.35 -4.34 16.44
C SER A 1 5.41 -3.31 16.80
N PRO A 2 6.48 -3.64 17.54
CA PRO A 2 7.67 -2.80 17.55
C PRO A 2 8.43 -3.07 16.24
N LEU A 3 9.12 -2.06 15.67
CA LEU A 3 10.06 -2.21 14.52
C LEU A 3 9.33 -2.08 13.17
N GLY A 4 9.74 -1.15 12.30
CA GLY A 4 10.87 -1.33 11.39
C GLY A 4 10.38 -2.13 10.18
N ALA A 5 9.88 -1.44 9.15
CA ALA A 5 9.12 -1.98 8.00
C ALA A 5 7.84 -2.80 8.32
N ILE A 6 6.73 -2.40 7.69
CA ILE A 6 5.45 -3.12 7.68
C ILE A 6 5.09 -3.40 6.22
N VAL A 7 4.68 -4.63 5.93
CA VAL A 7 4.21 -5.03 4.60
C VAL A 7 2.81 -5.61 4.72
N PHE A 8 1.87 -5.05 3.95
CA PHE A 8 0.51 -5.57 3.84
C PHE A 8 0.33 -6.35 2.55
N PHE A 9 -0.32 -7.50 2.64
CA PHE A 9 -0.74 -8.30 1.50
C PHE A 9 -2.26 -8.31 1.43
N ILE A 10 -2.81 -7.79 0.34
CA ILE A 10 -4.26 -7.69 0.13
C ILE A 10 -4.60 -8.49 -1.12
N SER A 11 -5.14 -9.70 -0.93
CA SER A 11 -5.55 -10.57 -2.04
C SER A 11 -6.94 -10.23 -2.54
N PHE A 12 -7.16 -10.34 -3.85
CA PHE A 12 -8.44 -10.04 -4.49
C PHE A 12 -8.64 -10.83 -5.79
N GLN A 13 -9.89 -10.84 -6.25
CA GLN A 13 -10.31 -11.49 -7.50
C GLN A 13 -10.18 -10.55 -8.69
N ALA A 14 -10.21 -11.11 -9.90
CA ALA A 14 -10.27 -10.34 -11.14
C ALA A 14 -11.43 -9.35 -11.14
N GLY A 15 -11.19 -8.14 -11.65
CA GLY A 15 -12.15 -7.04 -11.70
C GLY A 15 -12.35 -6.29 -10.38
N ALA A 16 -11.68 -6.67 -9.29
CA ALA A 16 -11.77 -5.95 -8.02
C ALA A 16 -11.03 -4.61 -8.10
N THR A 17 -11.59 -3.60 -7.45
CA THR A 17 -10.92 -2.31 -7.22
C THR A 17 -10.48 -2.23 -5.77
N ILE A 18 -9.18 -2.03 -5.57
CA ILE A 18 -8.58 -1.80 -4.27
C ILE A 18 -8.37 -0.31 -4.14
N THR A 19 -8.83 0.26 -3.03
CA THR A 19 -8.59 1.67 -2.67
C THR A 19 -7.93 1.68 -1.31
N TRP A 20 -6.91 2.51 -1.14
CA TRP A 20 -6.23 2.64 0.14
C TRP A 20 -5.85 4.08 0.41
N ASP A 21 -5.89 4.41 1.71
CA ASP A 21 -5.42 5.67 2.23
C ASP A 21 -4.34 5.42 3.28
N LEU A 22 -3.20 6.08 3.12
CA LEU A 22 -2.11 6.08 4.09
C LEU A 22 -2.04 7.44 4.80
N VAL A 23 -2.26 7.45 6.11
CA VAL A 23 -2.15 8.64 6.95
C VAL A 23 -0.90 8.54 7.82
N VAL A 24 0.02 9.47 7.61
CA VAL A 24 1.33 9.45 8.26
C VAL A 24 1.33 10.50 9.37
N GLY A 25 1.03 10.09 10.61
CA GLY A 25 0.82 11.00 11.75
C GLY A 25 2.07 11.70 12.29
N GLY A 26 2.78 12.49 11.46
CA GLY A 26 3.98 13.23 11.84
C GLY A 26 5.32 12.52 11.59
N TRP A 27 5.36 11.53 10.70
CA TRP A 27 6.50 10.59 10.50
C TRP A 27 7.12 10.73 9.11
N GLU A 28 8.45 10.65 9.04
CA GLU A 28 9.09 10.33 7.77
C GLU A 28 9.08 8.80 7.59
N LEU A 29 8.60 8.34 6.44
CA LEU A 29 8.64 6.93 6.06
C LEU A 29 8.87 6.78 4.57
N GLU A 30 9.22 5.57 4.14
CA GLU A 30 9.21 5.16 2.76
C GLU A 30 7.97 4.32 2.48
N TYR A 31 7.30 4.60 1.37
CA TYR A 31 6.07 3.93 0.97
C TYR A 31 6.17 3.53 -0.51
N GLY A 32 5.74 2.31 -0.83
CA GLY A 32 5.55 1.83 -2.20
C GLY A 32 4.39 0.84 -2.30
N ALA A 33 3.90 0.63 -3.53
CA ALA A 33 2.85 -0.32 -3.82
C ALA A 33 3.12 -1.13 -5.08
N GLU A 34 2.94 -2.44 -4.99
CA GLU A 34 3.13 -3.38 -6.09
C GLU A 34 1.92 -4.30 -6.22
N TYR A 35 1.50 -4.56 -7.44
CA TYR A 35 0.51 -5.59 -7.73
C TYR A 35 1.22 -6.83 -8.27
N VAL A 36 0.97 -7.97 -7.62
CA VAL A 36 1.49 -9.28 -8.02
C VAL A 36 0.32 -10.12 -8.51
N PRO A 37 0.19 -10.33 -9.83
CA PRO A 37 -0.79 -11.24 -10.40
C PRO A 37 -0.61 -12.67 -9.87
N ALA A 38 -1.69 -13.45 -9.82
CA ALA A 38 -1.63 -14.85 -9.41
C ALA A 38 -1.15 -15.80 -10.52
N ALA A 39 -1.26 -15.39 -11.79
CA ALA A 39 -0.82 -16.18 -12.94
C ALA A 39 0.72 -16.25 -13.00
N GLU A 40 1.27 -17.47 -13.15
CA GLU A 40 2.72 -17.73 -13.08
C GLU A 40 3.53 -17.03 -14.18
N ASP A 41 2.94 -16.80 -15.36
CA ASP A 41 3.60 -16.15 -16.50
C ASP A 41 3.44 -14.61 -16.50
N SER A 42 2.89 -14.03 -15.43
CA SER A 42 2.67 -12.59 -15.31
C SER A 42 3.77 -11.89 -14.50
N TYR A 43 3.96 -10.60 -14.76
CA TYR A 43 4.95 -9.78 -14.08
C TYR A 43 4.34 -8.90 -12.98
N THR A 44 5.12 -8.65 -11.93
CA THR A 44 4.78 -7.67 -10.89
C THR A 44 4.69 -6.27 -11.49
N LEU A 45 3.58 -5.59 -11.23
CA LEU A 45 3.33 -4.22 -11.65
C LEU A 45 3.68 -3.25 -10.50
N CYS A 46 4.61 -2.33 -10.75
CA CYS A 46 4.86 -1.21 -9.84
C CYS A 46 3.71 -0.21 -9.96
N VAL A 47 2.81 -0.21 -8.97
CA VAL A 47 1.62 0.66 -8.95
C VAL A 47 1.98 2.03 -8.40
N GLU A 48 2.75 2.06 -7.32
CA GLU A 48 3.33 3.28 -6.77
C GLU A 48 4.83 3.04 -6.57
N ARG A 49 5.66 3.87 -7.21
CA ARG A 49 7.11 3.82 -6.97
C ARG A 49 7.41 4.15 -5.51
N THR A 50 8.32 3.38 -4.92
CA THR A 50 8.80 3.65 -3.57
C THR A 50 9.29 5.08 -3.46
N ARG A 51 8.71 5.84 -2.53
CA ARG A 51 9.09 7.23 -2.26
C ARG A 51 9.05 7.53 -0.78
N LYS A 52 9.80 8.55 -0.38
CA LYS A 52 9.67 9.15 0.95
C LYS A 52 8.35 9.92 1.07
N VAL A 53 7.66 9.69 2.17
CA VAL A 53 6.52 10.49 2.62
C VAL A 53 6.99 11.32 3.81
N PRO A 54 7.01 12.66 3.68
CA PRO A 54 7.53 13.52 4.73
C PRO A 54 6.58 13.58 5.93
N ALA A 55 7.16 13.84 7.11
CA ALA A 55 6.40 14.01 8.35
C ALA A 55 5.37 15.14 8.34
N ALA A 56 5.56 16.14 7.47
CA ALA A 56 4.69 17.29 7.30
C ALA A 56 3.70 17.11 6.13
N ALA A 57 3.51 15.88 5.64
CA ALA A 57 2.46 15.61 4.66
C ALA A 57 1.09 15.80 5.33
N ASP A 58 0.45 16.93 5.03
CA ASP A 58 -0.87 17.27 5.56
C ASP A 58 -2.00 16.46 4.89
N GLU A 59 -1.75 15.91 3.69
CA GLU A 59 -2.71 15.12 2.94
C GLU A 59 -2.40 13.61 2.99
N PRO A 60 -3.43 12.76 3.16
CA PRO A 60 -3.26 11.31 3.06
C PRO A 60 -2.87 10.90 1.64
N VAL A 61 -2.01 9.89 1.52
CA VAL A 61 -1.77 9.26 0.22
C VAL A 61 -3.01 8.43 -0.12
N HIS A 62 -3.75 8.87 -1.14
CA HIS A 62 -4.92 8.19 -1.66
C HIS A 62 -4.60 7.53 -3.00
N ASN A 63 -4.85 6.23 -3.12
CA ASN A 63 -4.65 5.49 -4.37
C ASN A 63 -5.76 4.47 -4.60
N ALA A 64 -5.98 4.16 -5.88
CA ALA A 64 -6.89 3.12 -6.32
C ALA A 64 -6.30 2.31 -7.48
N PHE A 65 -6.53 1.01 -7.47
CA PHE A 65 -6.08 0.10 -8.51
C PHE A 65 -7.19 -0.89 -8.85
N THR A 66 -7.52 -1.03 -10.13
CA THR A 66 -8.45 -2.06 -10.61
C THR A 66 -7.68 -3.16 -11.31
N ALA A 67 -7.77 -4.36 -10.76
CA ALA A 67 -7.03 -5.49 -11.28
C ALA A 67 -7.81 -6.19 -12.40
N ARG A 68 -7.12 -6.52 -13.49
CA ARG A 68 -7.70 -7.33 -14.57
C ARG A 68 -7.77 -8.82 -14.21
N GLU A 69 -6.87 -9.26 -13.35
CA GLU A 69 -6.70 -10.66 -12.96
C GLU A 69 -6.70 -10.80 -11.44
N ALA A 70 -6.89 -12.02 -10.95
CA ALA A 70 -6.71 -12.31 -9.53
C ALA A 70 -5.26 -12.10 -9.11
N GLY A 71 -5.02 -11.72 -7.87
CA GLY A 71 -3.67 -11.50 -7.35
C GLY A 71 -3.68 -10.81 -6.00
N LYS A 72 -2.58 -10.13 -5.69
CA LYS A 72 -2.42 -9.40 -4.43
C LYS A 72 -1.78 -8.04 -4.63
N MET A 73 -2.23 -7.06 -3.87
CA MET A 73 -1.52 -5.79 -3.66
C MET A 73 -0.55 -5.97 -2.49
N VAL A 74 0.69 -5.53 -2.68
CA VAL A 74 1.75 -5.46 -1.67
C VAL A 74 1.96 -3.98 -1.35
N LEU A 75 1.63 -3.57 -0.12
CA LEU A 75 1.90 -2.23 0.37
C LEU A 75 3.08 -2.28 1.32
N SER A 76 4.18 -1.63 0.96
CA SER A 76 5.41 -1.60 1.75
C SER A 76 5.52 -0.24 2.44
N ILE A 77 5.63 -0.23 3.76
CA ILE A 77 5.72 0.97 4.59
C ILE A 77 6.90 0.82 5.53
N ASP A 78 7.98 1.55 5.29
CA ASP A 78 9.17 1.53 6.13
C ASP A 78 9.36 2.84 6.88
N ASN A 79 9.22 2.79 8.21
CA ASN A 79 9.47 3.91 9.10
C ASN A 79 10.73 3.73 9.97
N SER A 80 11.62 2.80 9.60
CA SER A 80 12.86 2.50 10.35
C SER A 80 13.76 3.74 10.50
N GLY A 81 13.71 4.67 9.55
CA GLY A 81 14.45 5.93 9.60
C GLY A 81 13.88 6.99 10.57
N SER A 82 12.66 6.80 11.10
CA SER A 82 12.01 7.79 11.96
C SER A 82 12.49 7.69 13.41
N ARG A 83 12.88 8.84 13.99
CA ARG A 83 13.29 8.97 15.40
C ARG A 83 12.11 9.23 16.38
N LYS A 84 10.89 9.41 15.88
CA LYS A 84 9.68 9.72 16.69
C LYS A 84 9.02 8.43 17.24
N ARG A 85 7.98 8.53 18.10
CA ARG A 85 7.36 7.39 18.84
C ARG A 85 6.26 6.63 18.06
N LYS A 86 6.52 5.37 17.69
CA LYS A 86 5.87 4.49 16.67
C LYS A 86 4.32 4.47 16.63
N VAL A 87 3.70 5.42 15.92
CA VAL A 87 2.26 5.39 15.60
C VAL A 87 2.03 5.81 14.15
N ALA A 88 1.61 4.86 13.30
CA ALA A 88 1.10 5.10 11.96
C ALA A 88 -0.33 4.54 11.88
N ALA A 89 -1.21 5.23 11.14
CA ALA A 89 -2.58 4.77 10.90
C ALA A 89 -2.76 4.53 9.40
N TYR A 90 -3.30 3.38 9.03
CA TYR A 90 -3.57 3.01 7.65
C TYR A 90 -5.00 2.50 7.54
N ARG A 91 -5.66 2.77 6.41
CA ARG A 91 -6.95 2.17 6.08
C ARG A 91 -6.92 1.70 4.63
N TYR A 92 -7.53 0.54 4.38
CA TYR A 92 -7.73 0.04 3.03
C TYR A 92 -9.15 -0.48 2.89
N PHE A 93 -9.66 -0.41 1.66
CA PHE A 93 -10.97 -0.90 1.29
C PHE A 93 -10.85 -1.69 -0.02
N VAL A 94 -11.47 -2.86 -0.07
CA VAL A 94 -11.52 -3.69 -1.28
C VAL A 94 -12.95 -3.72 -1.77
N ARG A 95 -13.20 -3.16 -2.96
CA ARG A 95 -14.48 -3.25 -3.65
C ARG A 95 -14.47 -4.45 -4.59
N LYS A 96 -15.46 -5.33 -4.43
CA LYS A 96 -15.70 -6.42 -5.38
C LYS A 96 -16.17 -5.86 -6.74
N PRO A 97 -15.92 -6.57 -7.86
CA PRO A 97 -16.47 -6.20 -9.14
C PRO A 97 -18.00 -6.03 -9.03
N SER A 98 -18.56 -5.01 -9.68
CA SER A 98 -20.01 -4.99 -9.94
C SER A 98 -20.33 -6.11 -10.93
N ALA A 99 -21.26 -6.99 -10.55
CA ALA A 99 -21.80 -8.04 -11.41
C ALA A 99 -22.53 -7.46 -12.64
#